data_AF-A0A1B7WJE5-F1
#
_entry.id   AF-A0A1B7WJE5-F1
#
_cell.length_a   1.000
_cell.length_b   1.000
_cell.length_c   1.000
_cell.angle_alpha   90.00
_cell.angle_beta   90.00
_cell.angle_gamma   90.00
#
_symmetry.space_group_name_H-M   'P 1'
#
loop_
_entity.id
_entity.type
_entity.pdbx_description
1 polymer ?
#
loop_
_entity_poly.entity_id
_entity_poly.type
_entity_poly.pdbx_seq_one_letter_code
_entity_poly.pdbx_strand_id
1 'polypeptide(L)'
;ELNPYIINYNDFPDPNNLLKKHLAWYLEVENISDEIIELIQNSQVQELLQNNTLLPCDLDRLAALLSKSLKNQLTFDEALASFGLLASQEVESWFDQHLDLSQRTFMISLAVLNSSPYQIVVEASQSLQYIIKSPSNDEKVIVPETRLSERLKEFSADLIKDYKNTEYGQSSVELIVFKNNAFQPAVLGHIWKEYDQYRIPLLSWLYELGSHSNPEIQFKTSAAVGELCKYDFGLVREKVLLPWANCEKQNLQRLAALALSIPVFDGSLASQILKLLHHWSTLDNNPRLRWVATVAYGGYVGLRFPDIALRDLLTIAQLQDGLLFSAVAQSLINIFEMGQIIPNQYLFVLIALQSWTEDRKKTIPHHLGLFTFWLLMSNANVPAESNTTQLPTLLWLAKENDFCKEIITCLVRRALNLKATRLSVLQTIHSWLELVSYDHRLYPTVGEIIYDIVLQGNTDERKRIISYLERWALEKSPNENAAWKILFFLKKHLK
;
A
#
# COMPACT_ATOMS: atom_id res chain seq x y z
N GLU A 1 28.02 -24.00 -20.29
CA GLU A 1 29.08 -23.44 -19.44
C GLU A 1 28.50 -22.24 -18.68
N LEU A 2 28.20 -22.40 -17.38
CA LEU A 2 27.57 -21.36 -16.54
C LEU A 2 28.58 -20.36 -15.93
N ASN A 3 29.87 -20.55 -16.21
CA ASN A 3 30.98 -19.78 -15.63
C ASN A 3 30.88 -18.24 -15.77
N PRO A 4 30.38 -17.64 -16.88
CA PRO A 4 30.30 -16.18 -16.97
C PRO A 4 29.17 -15.55 -16.14
N TYR A 5 28.30 -16.35 -15.52
CA TYR A 5 27.22 -15.89 -14.64
C TYR A 5 27.49 -16.17 -13.15
N ILE A 6 28.62 -16.80 -12.84
CA ILE A 6 29.06 -17.04 -11.46
C ILE A 6 29.93 -15.86 -11.05
N ILE A 7 29.34 -14.90 -10.34
CA ILE A 7 30.09 -13.81 -9.71
C ILE A 7 30.86 -14.45 -8.55
N ASN A 8 32.19 -14.43 -8.62
CA ASN A 8 33.02 -14.85 -7.50
C ASN A 8 32.89 -13.82 -6.37
N TYR A 9 32.72 -14.30 -5.14
CA TYR A 9 32.56 -13.47 -3.95
C TYR A 9 33.72 -12.47 -3.73
N ASN A 10 34.90 -12.77 -4.28
CA ASN A 10 36.09 -11.91 -4.20
C ASN A 10 36.08 -10.72 -5.18
N ASP A 11 35.11 -10.66 -6.11
CA ASP A 11 34.99 -9.57 -7.09
C ASP A 11 34.01 -8.47 -6.66
N PHE A 12 33.41 -8.56 -5.46
CA PHE A 12 32.52 -7.51 -4.96
C PHE A 12 33.31 -6.21 -4.72
N PRO A 13 32.77 -5.05 -5.13
CA PRO A 13 33.40 -3.76 -4.85
C PRO A 13 33.54 -3.56 -3.35
N ASP A 14 34.63 -2.90 -2.94
CA ASP A 14 34.90 -2.55 -1.54
C ASP A 14 33.64 -2.02 -0.83
N PRO A 15 33.20 -2.65 0.28
CA PRO A 15 31.97 -2.30 0.99
C PRO A 15 31.88 -0.82 1.34
N ASN A 16 33.01 -0.20 1.70
CA ASN A 16 33.08 1.23 2.00
C ASN A 16 32.72 2.07 0.77
N ASN A 17 33.31 1.74 -0.38
CA ASN A 17 33.05 2.44 -1.63
C ASN A 17 31.62 2.22 -2.14
N LEU A 18 31.04 1.03 -1.93
CA LEU A 18 29.66 0.76 -2.31
C LEU A 18 28.68 1.51 -1.40
N LEU A 19 28.85 1.44 -0.08
CA LEU A 19 28.06 2.19 0.90
C LEU A 19 28.10 3.69 0.61
N LYS A 20 29.31 4.21 0.30
CA LYS A 20 29.54 5.59 -0.11
C LYS A 20 28.71 5.99 -1.34
N LYS A 21 28.63 5.13 -2.36
CA LYS A 21 27.80 5.39 -3.56
C LYS A 21 26.31 5.39 -3.26
N HIS A 22 25.81 4.44 -2.46
CA HIS A 22 24.41 4.40 -2.07
C HIS A 22 24.02 5.63 -1.22
N LEU A 23 24.89 6.08 -0.31
CA LEU A 23 24.66 7.31 0.46
C LEU A 23 24.56 8.55 -0.43
N ALA A 24 25.46 8.69 -1.41
CA ALA A 24 25.38 9.79 -2.38
C ALA A 24 24.07 9.77 -3.17
N TRP A 25 23.61 8.58 -3.56
CA TRP A 25 22.34 8.39 -4.26
C TRP A 25 21.13 8.80 -3.40
N TYR A 26 21.03 8.32 -2.16
CA TYR A 26 19.90 8.66 -1.26
C TYR A 26 19.87 10.12 -0.80
N LEU A 27 21.03 10.79 -0.78
CA LEU A 27 21.16 12.20 -0.43
C LEU A 27 21.02 13.13 -1.65
N GLU A 28 20.95 12.57 -2.87
CA GLU A 28 20.89 13.31 -4.13
C GLU A 28 22.05 14.30 -4.30
N VAL A 29 23.26 13.89 -3.89
CA VAL A 29 24.48 14.72 -3.96
C VAL A 29 25.48 14.16 -4.96
N GLU A 30 26.02 15.03 -5.81
CA GLU A 30 27.08 14.68 -6.78
C GLU A 30 28.45 14.50 -6.10
N ASN A 31 28.71 15.26 -5.02
CA ASN A 31 29.94 15.22 -4.24
C ASN A 31 29.65 14.90 -2.78
N ILE A 32 30.53 14.09 -2.19
CA ILE A 32 30.36 13.57 -0.84
C ILE A 32 31.09 14.50 0.13
N SER A 33 30.36 14.99 1.15
CA SER A 33 30.89 15.84 2.20
C SER A 33 31.79 15.08 3.18
N ASP A 34 32.64 15.81 3.92
CA ASP A 34 33.49 15.23 4.96
C ASP A 34 32.65 14.54 6.06
N GLU A 35 31.46 15.05 6.37
CA GLU A 35 30.52 14.45 7.32
C GLU A 35 30.10 13.02 6.92
N ILE A 36 29.89 12.75 5.62
CA ILE A 36 29.56 11.40 5.14
C ILE A 36 30.76 10.47 5.28
N ILE A 37 31.96 10.99 5.01
CA ILE A 37 33.20 10.21 5.15
C ILE A 37 33.43 9.86 6.63
N GLU A 38 33.28 10.83 7.54
CA GLU A 38 33.36 10.59 8.98
C GLU A 38 32.34 9.57 9.47
N LEU A 39 31.10 9.64 8.96
CA LEU A 39 30.05 8.67 9.32
C LEU A 39 30.38 7.25 8.84
N ILE A 40 30.89 7.09 7.62
CA ILE A 40 31.34 5.77 7.12
C ILE A 40 32.51 5.25 7.98
N GLN A 41 33.42 6.13 8.39
CA GLN A 41 34.58 5.79 9.23
C GLN A 41 34.25 5.62 10.72
N ASN A 42 33.00 5.85 11.13
CA ASN A 42 32.56 5.63 12.51
C ASN A 42 32.81 4.18 12.92
N SER A 43 33.30 3.96 14.14
CA SER A 43 33.69 2.64 14.63
C SER A 43 32.57 1.61 14.58
N GLN A 44 31.33 1.99 14.86
CA GLN A 44 30.19 1.06 14.81
C GLN A 44 29.83 0.65 13.36
N VAL A 45 29.95 1.58 12.41
CA VAL A 45 29.73 1.29 10.97
C VAL A 45 30.87 0.40 10.45
N GLN A 46 32.11 0.72 10.79
CA GLN A 46 33.26 -0.11 10.42
C GLN A 46 33.18 -1.52 11.02
N GLU A 47 32.74 -1.64 12.26
CA GLU A 47 32.51 -2.94 12.90
C GLU A 47 31.48 -3.76 12.11
N LEU A 48 30.37 -3.15 11.67
CA LEU A 48 29.39 -3.81 10.83
C LEU A 48 29.96 -4.26 9.48
N LEU A 49 30.75 -3.41 8.82
CA LEU A 49 31.37 -3.70 7.52
C LEU A 49 32.45 -4.78 7.60
N GLN A 50 33.19 -4.86 8.71
CA GLN A 50 34.33 -5.76 8.88
C GLN A 50 33.92 -7.10 9.48
N ASN A 51 33.03 -7.11 10.48
CA ASN A 51 32.66 -8.33 11.20
C ASN A 51 31.52 -9.10 10.52
N ASN A 52 30.76 -8.46 9.62
CA ASN A 52 29.68 -9.11 8.90
C ASN A 52 29.95 -9.08 7.40
N THR A 53 29.79 -10.22 6.74
CA THR A 53 29.82 -10.26 5.28
C THR A 53 28.50 -9.72 4.71
N LEU A 54 28.42 -8.39 4.59
CA LEU A 54 27.24 -7.69 4.07
C LEU A 54 27.15 -7.83 2.55
N LEU A 55 25.97 -8.23 2.06
CA LEU A 55 25.71 -8.27 0.63
C LEU A 55 25.44 -6.85 0.10
N PRO A 56 25.54 -6.60 -1.22
CA PRO A 56 25.20 -5.30 -1.80
C PRO A 56 23.83 -4.75 -1.39
N CYS A 57 22.83 -5.61 -1.23
CA CYS A 57 21.49 -5.22 -0.78
C CYS A 57 21.47 -4.79 0.70
N ASP A 58 22.30 -5.41 1.55
CA ASP A 58 22.43 -5.02 2.96
C ASP A 58 23.12 -3.66 3.08
N LEU A 59 24.11 -3.38 2.22
CA LEU A 59 24.80 -2.10 2.15
C LEU A 59 23.87 -0.98 1.64
N ASP A 60 23.03 -1.25 0.64
CA ASP A 60 21.99 -0.34 0.19
C ASP A 60 21.00 0.00 1.33
N ARG A 61 20.56 -1.02 2.07
CA ARG A 61 19.66 -0.84 3.22
C ARG A 61 20.32 -0.06 4.36
N LEU A 62 21.58 -0.34 4.67
CA LEU A 62 22.36 0.40 5.65
C LEU A 62 22.52 1.86 5.22
N ALA A 63 22.85 2.13 3.95
CA ALA A 63 22.92 3.48 3.39
C ALA A 63 21.59 4.22 3.52
N ALA A 64 20.47 3.56 3.21
CA ALA A 64 19.15 4.16 3.33
C ALA A 64 18.87 4.61 4.77
N LEU A 65 19.21 3.79 5.78
CA LEU A 65 19.02 4.13 7.20
C LEU A 65 19.94 5.27 7.64
N LEU A 66 21.23 5.19 7.30
CA LEU A 66 22.21 6.23 7.64
C LEU A 66 21.88 7.58 6.96
N SER A 67 21.33 7.56 5.74
CA SER A 67 20.88 8.77 5.05
C SER A 67 19.76 9.50 5.80
N LYS A 68 18.86 8.76 6.48
CA LYS A 68 17.81 9.36 7.32
C LYS A 68 18.41 10.05 8.54
N SER A 69 19.48 9.49 9.10
CA SER A 69 20.20 10.14 10.20
C SER A 69 20.83 11.46 9.77
N LEU A 70 21.47 11.48 8.60
CA LEU A 70 22.04 12.71 8.01
C LEU A 70 20.98 13.75 7.66
N LYS A 71 19.74 13.33 7.33
CA LYS A 71 18.59 14.23 7.12
C LYS A 71 17.91 14.66 8.44
N ASN A 72 18.48 14.36 9.60
CA ASN A 72 17.93 14.60 10.94
C ASN A 72 16.52 14.01 11.15
N GLN A 73 16.21 12.91 10.46
CA GLN A 73 14.93 12.21 10.59
C GLN A 73 14.99 11.12 11.67
N LEU A 74 16.19 10.62 11.98
CA LEU A 74 16.50 9.64 13.03
C LEU A 74 17.84 10.02 13.68
N THR A 75 18.06 9.61 14.91
CA THR A 75 19.42 9.65 15.48
C THR A 75 20.31 8.58 14.84
N PHE A 76 21.62 8.74 14.94
CA PHE A 76 22.59 7.77 14.40
C PHE A 76 22.41 6.38 15.03
N ASP A 77 22.25 6.34 16.36
CA ASP A 77 22.04 5.10 17.10
C ASP A 77 20.71 4.42 16.72
N GLU A 78 19.63 5.19 16.53
CA GLU A 78 18.35 4.65 16.05
C GLU A 78 18.46 4.09 14.63
N ALA A 79 19.22 4.75 13.75
CA ALA A 79 19.44 4.29 12.38
C ALA A 79 20.22 2.97 12.34
N LEU A 80 21.28 2.86 13.15
CA LEU A 80 22.04 1.62 13.29
C LEU A 80 21.22 0.51 13.94
N ALA A 81 20.55 0.77 15.06
CA ALA A 81 19.70 -0.24 15.70
C ALA A 81 18.63 -0.76 14.73
N SER A 82 18.05 0.11 13.90
CA SER A 82 17.07 -0.27 12.87
C SER A 82 17.62 -1.17 11.76
N PHE A 83 18.94 -1.37 11.71
CA PHE A 83 19.56 -2.31 10.79
C PHE A 83 19.26 -3.75 11.23
N GLY A 84 18.58 -4.51 10.37
CA GLY A 84 18.00 -5.81 10.71
C GLY A 84 18.99 -6.86 11.23
N LEU A 85 20.27 -6.74 10.89
CA LEU A 85 21.32 -7.63 11.38
C LEU A 85 21.58 -7.43 12.88
N LEU A 86 21.69 -6.18 13.34
CA LEU A 86 21.85 -5.86 14.78
C LEU A 86 20.61 -6.27 15.58
N ALA A 87 19.42 -5.99 15.04
CA ALA A 87 18.18 -6.42 15.66
C ALA A 87 18.09 -7.96 15.78
N SER A 88 18.60 -8.71 14.80
CA SER A 88 18.62 -10.18 14.84
C SER A 88 19.59 -10.72 15.89
N GLN A 89 20.78 -10.13 16.01
CA GLN A 89 21.77 -10.50 17.03
C GLN A 89 21.26 -10.21 18.45
N GLU A 90 20.60 -9.07 18.65
CA GLU A 90 20.01 -8.73 19.96
C GLU A 90 18.89 -9.73 20.31
N VAL A 91 18.01 -10.05 19.37
CA VAL A 91 16.97 -11.07 19.55
C VAL A 91 17.56 -12.43 19.90
N GLU A 92 18.58 -12.89 19.17
CA GLU A 92 19.27 -14.15 19.46
C GLU A 92 19.81 -14.18 20.90
N SER A 93 20.44 -13.08 21.35
CA SER A 93 20.93 -12.96 22.72
C SER A 93 19.82 -13.03 23.78
N TRP A 94 18.59 -12.61 23.47
CA TRP A 94 17.46 -12.75 24.38
C TRP A 94 17.04 -14.22 24.52
N PHE A 95 17.02 -14.97 23.43
CA PHE A 95 16.65 -16.39 23.45
C PHE A 95 17.73 -17.28 24.09
N ASP A 96 19.01 -16.90 23.96
CA ASP A 96 20.14 -17.55 24.63
C ASP A 96 20.09 -17.44 26.15
N GLN A 97 19.42 -16.41 26.68
CA GLN A 97 19.16 -16.27 28.13
C GLN A 97 18.10 -17.26 28.66
N HIS A 98 17.71 -18.25 27.85
CA HIS A 98 16.79 -19.35 28.19
C HIS A 98 15.42 -18.86 28.67
N LEU A 99 14.78 -18.00 27.88
CA LEU A 99 13.40 -17.57 28.11
C LEU A 99 12.48 -18.78 28.32
N ASP A 100 11.61 -18.70 29.32
CA ASP A 100 10.55 -19.69 29.54
C ASP A 100 9.47 -19.60 28.46
N LEU A 101 8.54 -20.57 28.44
CA LEU A 101 7.47 -20.57 27.44
C LEU A 101 6.60 -19.30 27.51
N SER A 102 6.40 -18.74 28.70
CA SER A 102 5.57 -17.55 28.89
C SER A 102 6.23 -16.30 28.30
N GLN A 103 7.53 -16.15 28.52
CA GLN A 103 8.36 -15.10 27.96
C GLN A 103 8.45 -15.21 26.43
N ARG A 104 8.70 -16.41 25.89
CA ARG A 104 8.77 -16.62 24.43
C ARG A 104 7.47 -16.29 23.73
N THR A 105 6.35 -16.80 24.23
CA THR A 105 5.03 -16.54 23.64
C THR A 105 4.64 -15.08 23.76
N PHE A 106 4.99 -14.41 24.87
CA PHE A 106 4.78 -12.97 25.00
C PHE A 106 5.60 -12.19 23.97
N MET A 107 6.88 -12.54 23.77
CA MET A 107 7.73 -11.90 22.77
C MET A 107 7.19 -12.11 21.35
N ILE A 108 6.73 -13.32 21.02
CA ILE A 108 6.05 -13.61 19.74
C ILE A 108 4.79 -12.75 19.60
N SER A 109 3.94 -12.69 20.62
CA SER A 109 2.73 -11.89 20.57
C SER A 109 3.00 -10.39 20.45
N LEU A 110 4.06 -9.89 21.09
CA LEU A 110 4.50 -8.51 20.93
C LEU A 110 5.07 -8.25 19.53
N ALA A 111 5.79 -9.20 18.95
CA ALA A 111 6.25 -9.13 17.55
C ALA A 111 5.12 -9.07 16.54
N VAL A 112 4.02 -9.78 16.80
CA VAL A 112 2.84 -9.72 15.94
C VAL A 112 1.99 -8.48 16.20
N LEU A 113 1.83 -8.08 17.46
CA LEU A 113 0.87 -7.05 17.89
C LEU A 113 1.55 -5.79 18.42
N ASN A 114 2.73 -5.46 17.92
CA ASN A 114 3.44 -4.23 18.29
C ASN A 114 2.53 -3.00 18.15
N SER A 115 2.68 -2.03 19.05
CA SER A 115 1.81 -0.84 19.13
C SER A 115 0.34 -1.16 19.43
N SER A 116 0.05 -2.25 20.15
CA SER A 116 -1.31 -2.58 20.61
C SER A 116 -1.44 -2.36 22.12
N PRO A 117 -2.68 -2.31 22.67
CA PRO A 117 -2.86 -2.22 24.11
C PRO A 117 -2.18 -3.41 24.82
N TYR A 118 -1.49 -3.15 25.93
CA TYR A 118 -0.75 -4.20 26.65
C TYR A 118 -1.60 -5.44 26.96
N GLN A 119 -2.84 -5.23 27.41
CA GLN A 119 -3.78 -6.30 27.76
C GLN A 119 -4.07 -7.24 26.56
N ILE A 120 -4.19 -6.67 25.36
CA ILE A 120 -4.40 -7.46 24.13
C ILE A 120 -3.20 -8.36 23.83
N VAL A 121 -1.97 -7.85 24.03
CA VAL A 121 -0.75 -8.64 23.81
C VAL A 121 -0.65 -9.77 24.83
N VAL A 122 -1.03 -9.53 26.09
CA VAL A 122 -1.09 -10.57 27.13
C VAL A 122 -2.10 -11.66 26.79
N GLU A 123 -3.32 -11.30 26.38
CA GLU A 123 -4.36 -12.26 25.97
C GLU A 123 -3.92 -13.10 24.76
N ALA A 124 -3.31 -12.44 23.77
CA ALA A 124 -2.79 -13.12 22.59
C ALA A 124 -1.62 -14.06 22.93
N SER A 125 -0.79 -13.70 23.91
CA SER A 125 0.28 -14.57 24.43
C SER A 125 -0.28 -15.80 25.13
N GLN A 126 -1.32 -15.63 25.95
CA GLN A 126 -1.98 -16.74 26.63
C GLN A 126 -2.63 -17.72 25.64
N SER A 127 -3.27 -17.22 24.57
CA SER A 127 -3.84 -18.09 23.55
C SER A 127 -2.77 -18.87 22.78
N LEU A 128 -1.62 -18.25 22.49
CA LEU A 128 -0.49 -18.96 21.88
C LEU A 128 0.10 -20.03 22.83
N GLN A 129 0.24 -19.71 24.12
CA GLN A 129 0.67 -20.71 25.12
C GLN A 129 -0.27 -21.90 25.17
N TYR A 130 -1.58 -21.67 25.12
CA TYR A 130 -2.58 -22.73 25.10
C TYR A 130 -2.46 -23.64 23.87
N ILE A 131 -2.22 -23.07 22.69
CA ILE A 131 -2.05 -23.85 21.46
C ILE A 131 -0.76 -24.69 21.50
N ILE A 132 0.31 -24.17 22.11
CA ILE A 132 1.59 -24.89 22.25
C ILE A 132 1.50 -25.99 23.32
N LYS A 133 0.85 -25.71 24.45
CA LYS A 133 0.58 -26.69 25.52
C LYS A 133 -0.62 -27.57 25.12
N SER A 134 -0.37 -28.60 24.30
CA SER A 134 -1.36 -29.61 23.94
C SER A 134 -2.15 -30.11 25.18
N PRO A 135 -3.47 -30.39 25.09
CA PRO A 135 -4.37 -30.64 26.25
C PRO A 135 -4.06 -31.89 27.10
N SER A 136 -2.96 -32.59 26.83
CA SER A 136 -2.48 -33.75 27.60
C SER A 136 -1.62 -33.38 28.81
N ASN A 137 -1.16 -32.12 28.90
CA ASN A 137 -0.44 -31.61 30.07
C ASN A 137 -1.40 -30.80 30.96
N ASP A 138 -1.77 -31.36 32.11
CA ASP A 138 -2.53 -30.70 33.20
C ASP A 138 -1.77 -29.52 33.87
N GLU A 139 -0.74 -28.98 33.22
CA GLU A 139 0.03 -27.86 33.74
C GLU A 139 -0.73 -26.56 33.56
N LYS A 140 -1.12 -25.95 34.68
CA LYS A 140 -1.72 -24.60 34.72
C LYS A 140 -0.88 -23.61 33.90
N VAL A 141 -1.56 -22.73 33.16
CA VAL A 141 -0.93 -21.55 32.56
C VAL A 141 -0.31 -20.73 33.69
N ILE A 142 1.02 -20.63 33.71
CA ILE A 142 1.75 -19.87 34.73
C ILE A 142 1.69 -18.41 34.32
N VAL A 143 0.94 -17.61 35.08
CA VAL A 143 0.99 -16.15 34.95
C VAL A 143 2.28 -15.69 35.65
N PRO A 144 3.23 -15.05 34.95
CA PRO A 144 4.46 -14.57 35.59
C PRO A 144 4.13 -13.54 36.68
N GLU A 145 4.76 -13.66 37.86
CA GLU A 145 4.63 -12.71 38.98
C GLU A 145 5.53 -11.46 38.83
N THR A 146 6.21 -11.29 37.69
CA THR A 146 7.17 -10.20 37.43
C THR A 146 6.48 -8.85 37.28
N ARG A 147 7.15 -7.77 37.74
CA ARG A 147 6.65 -6.40 37.61
C ARG A 147 6.62 -5.99 36.14
N LEU A 148 5.58 -5.24 35.74
CA LEU A 148 5.43 -4.73 34.37
C LEU A 148 6.68 -3.99 33.86
N SER A 149 7.30 -3.17 34.70
CA SER A 149 8.51 -2.42 34.36
C SER A 149 9.74 -3.30 34.13
N GLU A 150 9.84 -4.43 34.82
CA GLU A 150 10.92 -5.42 34.61
C GLU A 150 10.69 -6.17 33.30
N ARG A 151 9.44 -6.57 33.04
CA ARG A 151 9.03 -7.24 31.79
C ARG A 151 9.25 -6.38 30.55
N LEU A 152 8.98 -5.08 30.62
CA LEU A 152 9.21 -4.14 29.51
C LEU A 152 10.71 -4.00 29.19
N LYS A 153 11.55 -3.91 30.23
CA LYS A 153 13.02 -3.86 30.06
C LYS A 153 13.58 -5.13 29.44
N GLU A 154 13.07 -6.29 29.84
CA GLU A 154 13.50 -7.59 29.34
C GLU A 154 13.31 -7.76 27.84
N PHE A 155 12.28 -7.12 27.27
CA PHE A 155 11.95 -7.24 25.84
C PHE A 155 12.27 -5.99 25.01
N SER A 156 13.13 -5.10 25.53
CA SER A 156 13.46 -3.82 24.90
C SER A 156 12.18 -3.09 24.41
N ALA A 157 11.19 -2.97 25.29
CA ALA A 157 9.88 -2.40 25.00
C ALA A 157 9.54 -1.23 25.95
N ASP A 158 8.69 -0.32 25.49
CA ASP A 158 8.19 0.83 26.24
C ASP A 158 6.65 0.91 26.18
N LEU A 159 6.05 1.64 27.13
CA LEU A 159 4.64 2.01 27.08
C LEU A 159 4.51 3.46 26.61
N ILE A 160 3.80 3.65 25.50
CA ILE A 160 3.45 4.97 24.98
C ILE A 160 1.98 5.25 25.21
N LYS A 161 1.65 6.50 25.56
CA LYS A 161 0.28 6.97 25.64
C LYS A 161 -0.20 7.38 24.26
N ASP A 162 -1.35 6.86 23.88
CA ASP A 162 -2.07 7.24 22.67
C ASP A 162 -3.53 7.54 23.01
N TYR A 163 -4.27 8.09 22.04
CA TYR A 163 -5.67 8.42 22.19
C TYR A 163 -6.49 7.77 21.08
N LYS A 164 -7.52 7.03 21.49
CA LYS A 164 -8.48 6.43 20.55
C LYS A 164 -9.85 7.08 20.69
N ASN A 165 -10.46 7.40 19.56
CA ASN A 165 -11.86 7.81 19.52
C ASN A 165 -12.73 6.57 19.73
N THR A 166 -13.47 6.56 20.83
CA THR A 166 -14.46 5.52 21.14
C THR A 166 -15.87 6.10 21.00
N GLU A 167 -16.89 5.25 21.11
CA GLU A 167 -18.29 5.68 21.07
C GLU A 167 -18.65 6.66 22.21
N TYR A 168 -17.86 6.68 23.28
CA TYR A 168 -18.01 7.59 24.43
C TYR A 168 -16.94 8.70 24.46
N GLY A 169 -16.30 8.95 23.32
CA GLY A 169 -15.32 10.04 23.15
C GLY A 169 -13.86 9.58 23.16
N GLN A 170 -12.96 10.54 23.21
CA GLN A 170 -11.52 10.29 23.15
C GLN A 170 -11.04 9.67 24.47
N SER A 171 -10.50 8.45 24.40
CA SER A 171 -9.99 7.70 25.55
C SER A 171 -8.49 7.49 25.43
N SER A 172 -7.76 7.71 26.51
CA SER A 172 -6.33 7.40 26.57
C SER A 172 -6.12 5.89 26.63
N VAL A 173 -5.20 5.38 25.82
CA VAL A 173 -4.82 3.98 25.77
C VAL A 173 -3.30 3.88 25.89
N GLU A 174 -2.80 2.94 26.68
CA GLU A 174 -1.37 2.64 26.77
C GLU A 174 -1.04 1.52 25.78
N LEU A 175 -0.16 1.83 24.83
CA LEU A 175 0.31 0.89 23.82
C LEU A 175 1.70 0.38 24.21
N ILE A 176 1.91 -0.92 24.12
CA ILE A 176 3.24 -1.51 24.23
C ILE A 176 3.92 -1.48 22.87
N VAL A 177 5.14 -0.95 22.83
CA VAL A 177 5.95 -0.83 21.62
C VAL A 177 7.36 -1.35 21.85
N PHE A 178 7.91 -2.06 20.87
CA PHE A 178 9.36 -2.26 20.82
C PHE A 178 10.07 -0.92 20.66
N LYS A 179 11.22 -0.77 21.33
CA LYS A 179 12.14 0.36 21.14
C LYS A 179 12.65 0.46 19.71
N ASN A 180 12.71 -0.68 19.02
CA ASN A 180 13.15 -0.79 17.64
C ASN A 180 12.18 -1.67 16.84
N ASN A 181 11.59 -1.10 15.79
CA ASN A 181 10.63 -1.80 14.94
C ASN A 181 11.25 -2.99 14.17
N ALA A 182 12.57 -3.03 14.00
CA ALA A 182 13.27 -4.16 13.40
C ALA A 182 13.20 -5.43 14.25
N PHE A 183 12.86 -5.33 15.54
CA PHE A 183 12.66 -6.51 16.40
C PHE A 183 11.45 -7.33 15.98
N GLN A 184 10.39 -6.75 15.40
CA GLN A 184 9.21 -7.50 14.95
C GLN A 184 9.58 -8.61 13.94
N PRO A 185 10.18 -8.31 12.77
CA PRO A 185 10.59 -9.34 11.83
C PRO A 185 11.74 -10.22 12.35
N ALA A 186 12.63 -9.68 13.20
CA ALA A 186 13.73 -10.45 13.79
C ALA A 186 13.25 -11.55 14.74
N VAL A 187 12.29 -11.26 15.64
CA VAL A 187 11.68 -12.26 16.53
C VAL A 187 10.95 -13.34 15.73
N LEU A 188 10.13 -12.95 14.75
CA LEU A 188 9.41 -13.93 13.91
C LEU A 188 10.37 -14.81 13.12
N GLY A 189 11.44 -14.22 12.58
CA GLY A 189 12.47 -14.95 11.84
C GLY A 189 13.28 -15.90 12.71
N HIS A 190 13.70 -15.46 13.90
CA HIS A 190 14.44 -16.28 14.84
C HIS A 190 13.60 -17.48 15.29
N ILE A 191 12.35 -17.26 15.72
CA ILE A 191 11.44 -18.35 16.12
C ILE A 191 11.23 -19.36 14.99
N TRP A 192 11.04 -18.87 13.76
CA TRP A 192 10.83 -19.75 12.62
C TRP A 192 12.05 -20.61 12.28
N LYS A 193 13.26 -20.02 12.34
CA LYS A 193 14.51 -20.69 11.98
C LYS A 193 14.97 -21.68 13.05
N GLU A 194 14.94 -21.27 14.32
CA GLU A 194 15.56 -22.03 15.41
C GLU A 194 14.62 -23.02 16.10
N TYR A 195 13.30 -22.82 16.01
CA TYR A 195 12.35 -23.64 16.77
C TYR A 195 11.24 -24.27 15.90
N ASP A 196 11.56 -25.39 15.23
CA ASP A 196 10.64 -26.17 14.40
C ASP A 196 9.28 -26.46 15.07
N GLN A 197 9.29 -26.77 16.37
CA GLN A 197 8.08 -27.10 17.13
C GLN A 197 7.04 -25.97 17.20
N TYR A 198 7.45 -24.71 16.98
CA TYR A 198 6.55 -23.55 17.01
C TYR A 198 5.90 -23.28 15.65
N ARG A 199 6.42 -23.79 14.53
CA ARG A 199 5.94 -23.42 13.19
C ARG A 199 4.45 -23.68 13.01
N ILE A 200 3.98 -24.89 13.29
CA ILE A 200 2.56 -25.25 13.13
C ILE A 200 1.66 -24.56 14.18
N PRO A 201 1.99 -24.57 15.49
CA PRO A 201 1.25 -23.80 16.50
C PRO A 201 1.12 -22.31 16.17
N LEU A 202 2.22 -21.68 15.73
CA LEU A 202 2.26 -20.27 15.36
C LEU A 202 1.31 -19.96 14.20
N LEU A 203 1.33 -20.77 13.14
CA LEU A 203 0.42 -20.57 12.00
C LEU A 203 -1.06 -20.82 12.37
N SER A 204 -1.34 -21.81 13.21
CA SER A 204 -2.70 -22.05 13.73
C SER A 204 -3.19 -20.86 14.55
N TRP A 205 -2.34 -20.36 15.45
CA TRP A 205 -2.64 -19.19 16.28
C TRP A 205 -2.86 -17.92 15.43
N LEU A 206 -2.02 -17.68 14.42
CA LEU A 206 -2.21 -16.55 13.50
C LEU A 206 -3.50 -16.65 12.70
N TYR A 207 -3.87 -17.85 12.24
CA TYR A 207 -5.14 -18.08 11.56
C TYR A 207 -6.33 -17.69 12.44
N GLU A 208 -6.32 -18.10 13.71
CA GLU A 208 -7.36 -17.75 14.69
C GLU A 208 -7.38 -16.25 15.01
N LEU A 209 -6.20 -15.66 15.22
CA LEU A 209 -6.05 -14.23 15.53
C LEU A 209 -6.56 -13.34 14.38
N GLY A 210 -6.49 -13.82 13.14
CA GLY A 210 -7.10 -13.13 11.98
C GLY A 210 -8.63 -13.01 12.07
N SER A 211 -9.28 -13.83 12.90
CA SER A 211 -10.72 -13.76 13.16
C SER A 211 -11.10 -12.86 14.33
N HIS A 212 -10.14 -12.15 14.94
CA HIS A 212 -10.37 -11.24 16.06
C HIS A 212 -11.34 -10.10 15.68
N SER A 213 -12.14 -9.58 16.62
CA SER A 213 -13.16 -8.55 16.34
C SER A 213 -12.58 -7.18 15.96
N ASN A 214 -11.42 -6.83 16.51
CA ASN A 214 -10.71 -5.57 16.25
C ASN A 214 -9.94 -5.59 14.90
N PRO A 215 -10.27 -4.70 13.94
CA PRO A 215 -9.59 -4.62 12.63
C PRO A 215 -8.08 -4.32 12.70
N GLU A 216 -7.62 -3.58 13.71
CA GLU A 216 -6.19 -3.26 13.86
C GLU A 216 -5.38 -4.53 14.17
N ILE A 217 -5.92 -5.40 15.01
CA ILE A 217 -5.33 -6.70 15.35
C ILE A 217 -5.30 -7.60 14.11
N GLN A 218 -6.40 -7.62 13.34
CA GLN A 218 -6.46 -8.35 12.09
C GLN A 218 -5.39 -7.89 11.09
N PHE A 219 -5.20 -6.57 10.94
CA PHE A 219 -4.19 -5.99 10.04
C PHE A 219 -2.77 -6.39 10.46
N LYS A 220 -2.45 -6.26 11.75
CA LYS A 220 -1.14 -6.66 12.30
C LYS A 220 -0.88 -8.16 12.17
N THR A 221 -1.91 -8.98 12.38
CA THR A 221 -1.85 -10.44 12.16
C THR A 221 -1.57 -10.78 10.70
N SER A 222 -2.29 -10.14 9.77
CA SER A 222 -2.03 -10.27 8.34
C SER A 222 -0.59 -9.87 8.00
N ALA A 223 -0.07 -8.83 8.66
CA ALA A 223 1.30 -8.40 8.45
C ALA A 223 2.34 -9.43 8.89
N ALA A 224 2.16 -10.03 10.06
CA ALA A 224 3.01 -11.11 10.55
C ALA A 224 2.95 -12.36 9.65
N VAL A 225 1.76 -12.73 9.15
CA VAL A 225 1.61 -13.83 8.17
C VAL A 225 2.36 -13.53 6.88
N GLY A 226 2.30 -12.29 6.39
CA GLY A 226 3.08 -11.83 5.24
C GLY A 226 4.59 -11.88 5.48
N GLU A 227 5.05 -11.54 6.68
CA GLU A 227 6.47 -11.65 7.06
C GLU A 227 6.94 -13.11 7.08
N LEU A 228 6.13 -14.02 7.63
CA LEU A 228 6.48 -15.45 7.69
C LEU A 228 6.56 -16.13 6.32
N CYS A 229 5.90 -15.57 5.30
CA CYS A 229 6.03 -16.06 3.92
C CYS A 229 7.48 -16.02 3.41
N LYS A 230 8.35 -15.21 4.03
CA LYS A 230 9.78 -15.13 3.67
C LYS A 230 10.55 -16.39 3.98
N TYR A 231 10.09 -17.19 4.94
CA TYR A 231 10.81 -18.37 5.40
C TYR A 231 10.26 -19.66 4.80
N ASP A 232 8.93 -19.78 4.67
CA ASP A 232 8.29 -20.91 4.00
C ASP A 232 6.93 -20.50 3.42
N PHE A 233 6.97 -19.97 2.19
CA PHE A 233 5.75 -19.56 1.51
C PHE A 233 4.76 -20.71 1.29
N GLY A 234 5.24 -21.93 1.05
CA GLY A 234 4.40 -23.09 0.79
C GLY A 234 3.55 -23.45 2.01
N LEU A 235 4.19 -23.56 3.18
CA LEU A 235 3.52 -23.90 4.42
C LEU A 235 2.57 -22.79 4.89
N VAL A 236 3.00 -21.53 4.85
CA VAL A 236 2.15 -20.38 5.22
C VAL A 236 0.93 -20.28 4.30
N ARG A 237 1.12 -20.52 3.00
CA ARG A 237 0.02 -20.57 2.04
C ARG A 237 -0.98 -21.66 2.38
N GLU A 238 -0.53 -22.87 2.67
CA GLU A 238 -1.42 -24.00 2.96
C GLU A 238 -2.19 -23.81 4.26
N LYS A 239 -1.51 -23.36 5.33
CA LYS A 239 -2.10 -23.30 6.68
C LYS A 239 -2.89 -22.03 6.97
N VAL A 240 -2.59 -20.91 6.31
CA VAL A 240 -3.21 -19.62 6.62
C VAL A 240 -3.82 -18.94 5.39
N LEU A 241 -3.02 -18.64 4.36
CA LEU A 241 -3.48 -17.80 3.25
C LEU A 241 -4.61 -18.44 2.44
N LEU A 242 -4.48 -19.71 2.08
CA LEU A 242 -5.48 -20.42 1.28
C LEU A 242 -6.79 -20.66 2.08
N PRO A 243 -6.75 -21.03 3.38
CA PRO A 243 -7.93 -21.02 4.24
C PRO A 243 -8.62 -19.65 4.35
N TRP A 244 -7.87 -18.57 4.60
CA TRP A 244 -8.43 -17.21 4.64
C TRP A 244 -9.03 -16.81 3.29
N ALA A 245 -8.34 -17.09 2.19
CA ALA A 245 -8.78 -16.74 0.84
C ALA A 245 -10.03 -17.50 0.39
N ASN A 246 -10.25 -18.73 0.87
CA ASN A 246 -11.45 -19.51 0.59
C ASN A 246 -12.57 -19.33 1.62
N CYS A 247 -12.34 -18.60 2.71
CA CYS A 247 -13.37 -18.36 3.73
C CYS A 247 -14.54 -17.55 3.14
N GLU A 248 -15.75 -17.71 3.68
CA GLU A 248 -16.92 -16.93 3.25
C GLU A 248 -16.89 -15.49 3.76
N LYS A 249 -16.18 -15.25 4.87
CA LYS A 249 -16.03 -13.93 5.47
C LYS A 249 -15.07 -13.09 4.62
N GLN A 250 -15.60 -12.05 3.96
CA GLN A 250 -14.77 -11.12 3.16
C GLN A 250 -13.62 -10.50 3.94
N ASN A 251 -13.75 -10.29 5.25
CA ASN A 251 -12.65 -9.73 6.05
C ASN A 251 -11.42 -10.63 6.03
N LEU A 252 -11.58 -11.96 6.18
CA LEU A 252 -10.45 -12.90 6.09
C LEU A 252 -9.86 -12.95 4.68
N GLN A 253 -10.71 -12.87 3.65
CA GLN A 253 -10.23 -12.76 2.27
C GLN A 253 -9.36 -11.49 2.09
N ARG A 254 -9.73 -10.35 2.69
CA ARG A 254 -8.89 -9.13 2.68
C ARG A 254 -7.57 -9.35 3.39
N LEU A 255 -7.55 -10.04 4.53
CA LEU A 255 -6.32 -10.36 5.24
C LEU A 255 -5.38 -11.26 4.42
N ALA A 256 -5.92 -12.19 3.64
CA ALA A 256 -5.10 -12.98 2.70
C ALA A 256 -4.48 -12.08 1.60
N ALA A 257 -5.26 -11.17 1.03
CA ALA A 257 -4.76 -10.21 0.03
C ALA A 257 -3.67 -9.29 0.59
N LEU A 258 -3.88 -8.76 1.81
CA LEU A 258 -2.91 -7.91 2.51
C LEU A 258 -1.63 -8.69 2.86
N ALA A 259 -1.75 -9.90 3.39
CA ALA A 259 -0.61 -10.72 3.77
C ALA A 259 0.26 -11.08 2.55
N LEU A 260 -0.38 -11.42 1.42
CA LEU A 260 0.31 -11.67 0.14
C LEU A 260 1.06 -10.45 -0.39
N SER A 261 0.63 -9.24 -0.03
CA SER A 261 1.19 -8.00 -0.56
C SER A 261 2.50 -7.55 0.11
N ILE A 262 2.81 -8.09 1.29
CA ILE A 262 4.05 -7.78 2.04
C ILE A 262 5.30 -8.40 1.40
N PRO A 263 5.35 -9.73 1.15
CA PRO A 263 6.54 -10.35 0.58
C PRO A 263 6.80 -9.98 -0.90
N VAL A 264 5.93 -9.16 -1.51
CA VAL A 264 6.13 -8.63 -2.88
C VAL A 264 7.31 -7.64 -2.96
N PHE A 265 7.73 -7.08 -1.83
CA PHE A 265 8.94 -6.25 -1.76
C PHE A 265 10.23 -7.07 -1.61
N ASP A 266 10.13 -8.39 -1.41
CA ASP A 266 11.25 -9.32 -1.49
C ASP A 266 11.39 -9.84 -2.93
N GLY A 267 12.52 -9.54 -3.58
CA GLY A 267 12.73 -9.85 -5.00
C GLY A 267 12.56 -11.32 -5.36
N SER A 268 12.89 -12.24 -4.44
CA SER A 268 12.80 -13.69 -4.69
C SER A 268 11.34 -14.18 -4.67
N LEU A 269 10.53 -13.63 -3.77
CA LEU A 269 9.13 -14.04 -3.54
C LEU A 269 8.14 -13.31 -4.43
N ALA A 270 8.46 -12.07 -4.83
CA ALA A 270 7.62 -11.27 -5.72
C ALA A 270 7.17 -12.08 -6.95
N SER A 271 8.10 -12.77 -7.60
CA SER A 271 7.80 -13.59 -8.79
C SER A 271 6.83 -14.74 -8.51
N GLN A 272 6.92 -15.37 -7.34
CA GLN A 272 6.05 -16.48 -6.94
C GLN A 272 4.65 -15.99 -6.60
N ILE A 273 4.56 -14.87 -5.89
CA ILE A 273 3.29 -14.23 -5.52
C ILE A 273 2.55 -13.76 -6.76
N LEU A 274 3.23 -13.08 -7.68
CA LEU A 274 2.61 -12.62 -8.93
C LEU A 274 2.08 -13.79 -9.77
N LYS A 275 2.81 -14.92 -9.83
CA LYS A 275 2.31 -16.15 -10.49
C LYS A 275 1.10 -16.73 -9.78
N LEU A 276 1.08 -16.74 -8.44
CA LEU A 276 -0.07 -17.23 -7.66
C LEU A 276 -1.30 -16.35 -7.87
N LEU A 277 -1.15 -15.02 -7.78
CA LEU A 277 -2.24 -14.06 -7.99
C LEU A 277 -2.77 -14.14 -9.42
N HIS A 278 -1.89 -14.26 -10.41
CA HIS A 278 -2.28 -14.45 -11.80
C HIS A 278 -3.09 -15.75 -11.95
N HIS A 279 -2.59 -16.87 -11.41
CA HIS A 279 -3.34 -18.13 -11.41
C HIS A 279 -4.72 -17.96 -10.77
N TRP A 280 -4.82 -17.35 -9.59
CA TRP A 280 -6.09 -17.09 -8.91
C TRP A 280 -7.03 -16.18 -9.71
N SER A 281 -6.49 -15.19 -10.43
CA SER A 281 -7.28 -14.29 -11.28
C SER A 281 -7.95 -15.00 -12.45
N THR A 282 -7.35 -16.08 -12.94
CA THR A 282 -7.81 -16.86 -14.10
C THR A 282 -8.63 -18.10 -13.74
N LEU A 283 -8.85 -18.38 -12.46
CA LEU A 283 -9.65 -19.55 -12.04
C LEU A 283 -11.12 -19.33 -12.36
N ASP A 284 -11.72 -20.19 -13.18
CA ASP A 284 -13.14 -20.09 -13.55
C ASP A 284 -14.09 -20.50 -12.42
N ASN A 285 -13.69 -21.48 -11.61
CA ASN A 285 -14.54 -22.14 -10.62
C ASN A 285 -14.37 -21.63 -9.17
N ASN A 286 -13.60 -20.56 -8.94
CA ASN A 286 -13.37 -20.04 -7.59
C ASN A 286 -13.44 -18.50 -7.53
N PRO A 287 -14.64 -17.91 -7.37
CA PRO A 287 -14.79 -16.46 -7.30
C PRO A 287 -14.12 -15.82 -6.07
N ARG A 288 -13.93 -16.59 -4.98
CA ARG A 288 -13.29 -16.08 -3.76
C ARG A 288 -11.80 -15.82 -4.00
N LEU A 289 -11.11 -16.74 -4.66
CA LEU A 289 -9.70 -16.55 -5.01
C LEU A 289 -9.51 -15.43 -6.04
N ARG A 290 -10.40 -15.32 -7.04
CA ARG A 290 -10.40 -14.16 -7.96
C ARG A 290 -10.58 -12.83 -7.22
N TRP A 291 -11.47 -12.80 -6.23
CA TRP A 291 -11.69 -11.61 -5.40
C TRP A 291 -10.45 -11.25 -4.59
N VAL A 292 -9.79 -12.22 -3.96
CA VAL A 292 -8.53 -12.00 -3.24
C VAL A 292 -7.44 -11.47 -4.17
N ALA A 293 -7.30 -12.04 -5.37
CA ALA A 293 -6.37 -11.55 -6.38
C ALA A 293 -6.67 -10.09 -6.76
N THR A 294 -7.95 -9.77 -7.00
CA THR A 294 -8.42 -8.41 -7.30
C THR A 294 -7.99 -7.43 -6.22
N VAL A 295 -8.29 -7.74 -4.95
CA VAL A 295 -7.97 -6.88 -3.81
C VAL A 295 -6.46 -6.73 -3.61
N ALA A 296 -5.68 -7.80 -3.82
CA ALA A 296 -4.22 -7.74 -3.72
C ALA A 296 -3.64 -6.80 -4.78
N TYR A 297 -4.11 -6.88 -6.03
CA TYR A 297 -3.73 -5.97 -7.11
C TYR A 297 -4.10 -4.51 -6.81
N GLY A 298 -5.24 -4.25 -6.16
CA GLY A 298 -5.61 -2.91 -5.69
C GLY A 298 -4.83 -2.40 -4.48
N GLY A 299 -3.97 -3.22 -3.87
CA GLY A 299 -3.16 -2.88 -2.70
C GLY A 299 -1.67 -2.70 -3.06
N TYR A 300 -0.78 -3.13 -2.16
CA TYR A 300 0.66 -2.94 -2.36
C TYR A 300 1.23 -3.68 -3.58
N VAL A 301 0.52 -4.68 -4.13
CA VAL A 301 0.94 -5.34 -5.38
C VAL A 301 0.83 -4.37 -6.55
N GLY A 302 -0.29 -3.64 -6.68
CA GLY A 302 -0.45 -2.61 -7.71
C GLY A 302 0.41 -1.37 -7.46
N LEU A 303 0.69 -1.06 -6.19
CA LEU A 303 1.68 -0.02 -5.86
C LEU A 303 3.06 -0.38 -6.45
N ARG A 304 3.49 -1.63 -6.31
CA ARG A 304 4.83 -2.07 -6.72
C ARG A 304 4.93 -2.46 -8.20
N PHE A 305 3.88 -3.07 -8.75
CA PHE A 305 3.79 -3.65 -10.09
C PHE A 305 2.49 -3.24 -10.80
N PRO A 306 2.29 -1.93 -11.07
CA PRO A 306 1.02 -1.40 -11.59
C PRO A 306 0.65 -1.96 -12.97
N ASP A 307 1.64 -2.19 -13.84
CA ASP A 307 1.45 -2.77 -15.18
C ASP A 307 0.86 -4.19 -15.11
N ILE A 308 1.42 -5.04 -14.24
CA ILE A 308 0.96 -6.41 -14.00
C ILE A 308 -0.44 -6.39 -13.38
N ALA A 309 -0.63 -5.56 -12.35
CA ALA A 309 -1.92 -5.42 -11.68
C ALA A 309 -3.03 -4.98 -12.64
N LEU A 310 -2.80 -3.96 -13.45
CA LEU A 310 -3.79 -3.46 -14.42
C LEU A 310 -4.09 -4.50 -15.50
N ARG A 311 -3.09 -5.23 -16.01
CA ARG A 311 -3.32 -6.31 -16.98
C ARG A 311 -4.17 -7.44 -16.40
N ASP A 312 -3.88 -7.86 -15.18
CA ASP A 312 -4.61 -8.98 -14.57
C ASP A 312 -6.00 -8.54 -14.09
N LEU A 313 -6.19 -7.29 -13.64
CA LEU A 313 -7.51 -6.70 -13.39
C LEU A 313 -8.38 -6.61 -14.66
N LEU A 314 -7.77 -6.31 -15.82
CA LEU A 314 -8.48 -6.38 -17.11
C LEU A 314 -8.94 -7.80 -17.41
N THR A 315 -8.08 -8.79 -17.16
CA THR A 315 -8.40 -10.21 -17.35
C THR A 315 -9.60 -10.61 -16.49
N ILE A 316 -9.61 -10.21 -15.22
CA ILE A 316 -10.76 -10.44 -14.31
C ILE A 316 -12.03 -9.78 -14.83
N ALA A 317 -11.95 -8.53 -15.30
CA ALA A 317 -13.10 -7.81 -15.86
C ALA A 317 -13.65 -8.48 -17.14
N GLN A 318 -12.81 -9.16 -17.92
CA GLN A 318 -13.20 -9.88 -19.13
C GLN A 318 -13.94 -11.20 -18.84
N LEU A 319 -13.72 -11.82 -17.67
CA LEU A 319 -14.40 -13.05 -17.26
C LEU A 319 -15.89 -12.85 -16.91
N GLN A 320 -16.40 -11.63 -17.02
CA GLN A 320 -17.82 -11.27 -16.90
C GLN A 320 -18.48 -11.61 -15.56
N ASP A 321 -17.69 -11.75 -14.50
CA ASP A 321 -18.21 -11.94 -13.14
C ASP A 321 -18.66 -10.59 -12.56
N GLY A 322 -19.97 -10.31 -12.65
CA GLY A 322 -20.56 -9.07 -12.16
C GLY A 322 -20.32 -8.83 -10.66
N LEU A 323 -20.04 -9.88 -9.87
CA LEU A 323 -19.72 -9.76 -8.44
C LEU A 323 -18.36 -9.11 -8.20
N LEU A 324 -17.44 -9.19 -9.17
CA LEU A 324 -16.11 -8.61 -9.08
C LEU A 324 -16.04 -7.18 -9.64
N PHE A 325 -17.11 -6.69 -10.26
CA PHE A 325 -17.15 -5.35 -10.87
C PHE A 325 -16.76 -4.25 -9.88
N SER A 326 -17.37 -4.25 -8.68
CA SER A 326 -17.08 -3.27 -7.64
C SER A 326 -15.66 -3.43 -7.07
N ALA A 327 -15.18 -4.66 -6.93
CA ALA A 327 -13.84 -4.95 -6.42
C ALA A 327 -12.75 -4.46 -7.40
N VAL A 328 -12.93 -4.68 -8.71
CA VAL A 328 -12.01 -4.19 -9.75
C VAL A 328 -12.04 -2.67 -9.81
N ALA A 329 -13.23 -2.05 -9.78
CA ALA A 329 -13.36 -0.59 -9.76
C ALA A 329 -12.66 0.03 -8.54
N GLN A 330 -12.87 -0.54 -7.34
CA GLN A 330 -12.20 -0.08 -6.12
C GLN A 330 -10.68 -0.26 -6.21
N SER A 331 -10.21 -1.37 -6.80
CA SER A 331 -8.77 -1.62 -6.96
C SER A 331 -8.10 -0.59 -7.87
N LEU A 332 -8.75 -0.21 -8.97
CA LEU A 332 -8.29 0.88 -9.84
C LEU A 332 -8.27 2.23 -9.13
N ILE A 333 -9.28 2.53 -8.31
CA ILE A 333 -9.34 3.76 -7.50
C ILE A 333 -8.19 3.80 -6.50
N ASN A 334 -7.96 2.70 -5.77
CA ASN A 334 -6.85 2.63 -4.82
C ASN A 334 -5.49 2.86 -5.49
N ILE A 335 -5.23 2.24 -6.65
CA ILE A 335 -4.00 2.47 -7.42
C ILE A 335 -3.91 3.94 -7.86
N PHE A 336 -5.01 4.53 -8.32
CA PHE A 336 -5.03 5.94 -8.72
C PHE A 336 -4.72 6.86 -7.53
N GLU A 337 -5.34 6.64 -6.37
CA GLU A 337 -5.13 7.44 -5.16
C GLU A 337 -3.70 7.35 -4.61
N MET A 338 -3.01 6.23 -4.83
CA MET A 338 -1.57 6.12 -4.55
C MET A 338 -0.73 7.12 -5.35
N GLY A 339 -1.29 7.74 -6.40
CA GLY A 339 -0.70 8.86 -7.13
C GLY A 339 -0.34 10.06 -6.26
N GLN A 340 -0.99 10.23 -5.10
CA GLN A 340 -0.63 11.28 -4.14
C GLN A 340 0.76 11.07 -3.53
N ILE A 341 1.21 9.80 -3.46
CA ILE A 341 2.52 9.41 -2.91
C ILE A 341 3.51 9.12 -4.05
N ILE A 342 3.05 8.45 -5.12
CA ILE A 342 3.85 8.06 -6.28
C ILE A 342 3.18 8.62 -7.55
N PRO A 343 3.53 9.84 -8.01
CA PRO A 343 2.79 10.56 -9.07
C PRO A 343 2.51 9.78 -10.36
N ASN A 344 3.40 8.86 -10.75
CA ASN A 344 3.23 8.04 -11.95
C ASN A 344 2.01 7.11 -11.91
N GLN A 345 1.47 6.80 -10.73
CA GLN A 345 0.31 5.91 -10.59
C GLN A 345 -0.96 6.47 -11.23
N TYR A 346 -1.14 7.79 -11.18
CA TYR A 346 -2.24 8.45 -11.90
C TYR A 346 -2.22 8.11 -13.39
N LEU A 347 -1.03 8.19 -14.00
CA LEU A 347 -0.87 7.99 -15.43
C LEU A 347 -1.13 6.54 -15.83
N PHE A 348 -0.63 5.57 -15.05
CA PHE A 348 -0.88 4.15 -15.33
C PHE A 348 -2.38 3.82 -15.37
N VAL A 349 -3.15 4.32 -14.40
CA VAL A 349 -4.60 4.10 -14.37
C VAL A 349 -5.30 4.82 -15.51
N LEU A 350 -4.95 6.08 -15.81
CA LEU A 350 -5.56 6.82 -16.92
C LEU A 350 -5.31 6.15 -18.28
N ILE A 351 -4.09 5.68 -18.54
CA ILE A 351 -3.76 4.93 -19.76
C ILE A 351 -4.55 3.61 -19.80
N ALA A 352 -4.65 2.88 -18.69
CA ALA A 352 -5.43 1.65 -18.65
C ALA A 352 -6.92 1.91 -18.93
N LEU A 353 -7.53 2.91 -18.30
CA LEU A 353 -8.93 3.29 -18.56
C LEU A 353 -9.14 3.71 -20.01
N GLN A 354 -8.19 4.43 -20.61
CA GLN A 354 -8.25 4.80 -22.02
C GLN A 354 -8.18 3.56 -22.92
N SER A 355 -7.30 2.60 -22.64
CA SER A 355 -7.20 1.36 -23.39
C SER A 355 -8.46 0.50 -23.25
N TRP A 356 -8.99 0.32 -22.04
CA TRP A 356 -10.15 -0.54 -21.78
C TRP A 356 -11.44 -0.03 -22.43
N THR A 357 -11.49 1.28 -22.71
CA THR A 357 -12.66 1.95 -23.28
C THR A 357 -12.52 2.24 -24.78
N GLU A 358 -11.43 1.78 -25.40
CA GLU A 358 -11.17 1.97 -26.84
C GLU A 358 -12.08 1.11 -27.73
N ASP A 359 -12.45 -0.09 -27.26
CA ASP A 359 -13.28 -1.02 -28.04
C ASP A 359 -14.66 -0.39 -28.34
N ARG A 360 -15.05 -0.45 -29.62
CA ARG A 360 -16.37 -0.02 -30.10
C ARG A 360 -17.48 -0.93 -29.55
N LYS A 361 -17.15 -2.20 -29.31
CA LYS A 361 -18.05 -3.12 -28.61
C LYS A 361 -18.04 -2.70 -27.14
N LYS A 362 -19.19 -2.28 -26.63
CA LYS A 362 -19.38 -1.86 -25.23
C LYS A 362 -19.37 -3.09 -24.31
N THR A 363 -18.20 -3.70 -24.17
CA THR A 363 -17.95 -4.87 -23.32
C THR A 363 -18.04 -4.50 -21.83
N ILE A 364 -17.92 -5.49 -20.93
CA ILE A 364 -17.88 -5.23 -19.48
C ILE A 364 -16.67 -4.34 -19.09
N PRO A 365 -15.44 -4.59 -19.57
CA PRO A 365 -14.31 -3.67 -19.33
C PRO A 365 -14.58 -2.23 -19.77
N HIS A 366 -15.28 -2.03 -20.90
CA HIS A 366 -15.67 -0.69 -21.36
C HIS A 366 -16.61 0.01 -20.37
N HIS A 367 -17.66 -0.69 -19.91
CA HIS A 367 -18.60 -0.12 -18.93
C HIS A 367 -17.92 0.13 -17.59
N LEU A 368 -17.10 -0.81 -17.13
CA LEU A 368 -16.34 -0.69 -15.89
C LEU A 368 -15.38 0.49 -15.96
N GLY A 369 -14.59 0.60 -17.02
CA GLY A 369 -13.63 1.70 -17.19
C GLY A 369 -14.29 3.07 -17.15
N LEU A 370 -15.42 3.25 -17.86
CA LEU A 370 -16.14 4.53 -17.84
C LEU A 370 -16.85 4.81 -16.51
N PHE A 371 -17.33 3.77 -15.83
CA PHE A 371 -17.92 3.91 -14.50
C PHE A 371 -16.86 4.30 -13.46
N THR A 372 -15.70 3.62 -13.46
CA THR A 372 -14.56 3.95 -12.60
C THR A 372 -14.04 5.35 -12.88
N PHE A 373 -13.92 5.72 -14.16
CA PHE A 373 -13.54 7.09 -14.54
C PHE A 373 -14.50 8.13 -13.96
N TRP A 374 -15.82 7.89 -14.03
CA TRP A 374 -16.80 8.79 -13.42
C TRP A 374 -16.67 8.87 -11.88
N LEU A 375 -16.38 7.76 -11.20
CA LEU A 375 -16.10 7.77 -9.75
C LEU A 375 -14.88 8.64 -9.43
N LEU A 376 -13.80 8.52 -10.22
CA LEU A 376 -12.61 9.37 -10.07
C LEU A 376 -12.92 10.85 -10.31
N MET A 377 -13.72 11.18 -11.33
CA MET A 377 -14.15 12.57 -11.59
C MET A 377 -14.91 13.19 -10.41
N SER A 378 -15.69 12.37 -9.69
CA SER A 378 -16.62 12.86 -8.67
C SER A 378 -16.01 12.91 -7.28
N ASN A 379 -15.10 11.98 -6.95
CA ASN A 379 -14.66 11.75 -5.57
C ASN A 379 -13.16 12.01 -5.35
N ALA A 380 -12.31 11.88 -6.38
CA ALA A 380 -10.87 11.97 -6.18
C ALA A 380 -10.42 13.42 -6.06
N ASN A 381 -9.90 13.80 -4.89
CA ASN A 381 -9.39 15.14 -4.64
C ASN A 381 -7.96 15.14 -4.10
N VAL A 382 -7.21 16.20 -4.44
CA VAL A 382 -5.89 16.51 -3.88
C VAL A 382 -5.97 17.75 -2.97
N PRO A 383 -5.16 17.81 -1.89
CA PRO A 383 -5.10 19.00 -1.05
C PRO A 383 -4.51 20.18 -1.83
N ALA A 384 -5.10 21.37 -1.71
CA ALA A 384 -4.52 22.59 -2.26
C ALA A 384 -3.37 23.11 -1.38
N GLU A 385 -2.30 23.63 -2.01
CA GLU A 385 -1.09 24.14 -1.32
C GLU A 385 -1.36 25.28 -0.33
N SER A 386 -2.49 25.99 -0.43
CA SER A 386 -2.69 27.25 0.29
C SER A 386 -4.04 27.44 0.97
N ASN A 387 -4.90 26.42 1.07
CA ASN A 387 -6.13 26.45 1.87
C ASN A 387 -6.68 25.04 2.10
N THR A 388 -7.58 24.86 3.07
CA THR A 388 -8.35 23.61 3.35
C THR A 388 -9.27 23.17 2.20
N THR A 389 -9.16 23.78 1.02
CA THR A 389 -9.95 23.46 -0.17
C THR A 389 -9.32 22.28 -0.92
N GLN A 390 -10.11 21.23 -1.11
CA GLN A 390 -9.76 20.07 -1.92
C GLN A 390 -9.99 20.39 -3.41
N LEU A 391 -9.01 20.10 -4.28
CA LEU A 391 -9.11 20.28 -5.73
C LEU A 391 -9.42 18.95 -6.43
N PRO A 392 -10.31 18.90 -7.43
CA PRO A 392 -10.55 17.70 -8.22
C PRO A 392 -9.25 17.21 -8.90
N THR A 393 -8.84 15.98 -8.59
CA THR A 393 -7.54 15.43 -8.98
C THR A 393 -7.35 15.44 -10.49
N LEU A 394 -8.39 15.07 -11.25
CA LEU A 394 -8.32 15.04 -12.71
C LEU A 394 -8.13 16.44 -13.33
N LEU A 395 -8.76 17.47 -12.77
CA LEU A 395 -8.57 18.84 -13.27
C LEU A 395 -7.17 19.36 -12.94
N TRP A 396 -6.67 19.04 -11.74
CA TRP A 396 -5.30 19.33 -11.37
C TRP A 396 -4.31 18.65 -12.32
N LEU A 397 -4.44 17.33 -12.56
CA LEU A 397 -3.60 16.59 -13.51
C LEU A 397 -3.65 17.15 -14.94
N ALA A 398 -4.84 17.52 -15.43
CA ALA A 398 -5.02 18.11 -16.74
C ALA A 398 -4.38 19.51 -16.87
N LYS A 399 -4.25 20.23 -15.75
CA LYS A 399 -3.56 21.52 -15.70
C LYS A 399 -2.04 21.34 -15.72
N GLU A 400 -1.53 20.36 -14.99
CA GLU A 400 -0.08 20.12 -14.85
C GLU A 400 0.52 19.38 -16.06
N ASN A 401 -0.27 18.61 -16.81
CA ASN A 401 0.23 17.78 -17.89
C ASN A 401 -0.75 17.67 -19.07
N ASP A 402 -0.33 18.17 -20.24
CA ASP A 402 -1.13 18.15 -21.48
C ASP A 402 -1.47 16.73 -21.94
N PHE A 403 -0.60 15.75 -21.74
CA PHE A 403 -0.89 14.35 -22.07
C PHE A 403 -2.01 13.79 -21.19
N CYS A 404 -2.02 14.13 -19.88
CA CYS A 404 -3.14 13.80 -19.00
C CYS A 404 -4.43 14.48 -19.46
N LYS A 405 -4.37 15.76 -19.87
CA LYS A 405 -5.52 16.51 -20.39
C LYS A 405 -6.14 15.81 -21.60
N GLU A 406 -5.34 15.37 -22.56
CA GLU A 406 -5.81 14.64 -23.74
C GLU A 406 -6.53 13.33 -23.36
N ILE A 407 -5.95 12.54 -22.45
CA ILE A 407 -6.56 11.28 -21.98
C ILE A 407 -7.89 11.57 -21.26
N ILE A 408 -7.90 12.53 -20.34
CA ILE A 408 -9.08 12.90 -19.56
C ILE A 408 -10.19 13.40 -20.49
N THR A 409 -9.89 14.29 -21.43
CA THR A 409 -10.85 14.78 -22.43
C THR A 409 -11.42 13.61 -23.24
N CYS A 410 -10.59 12.67 -23.69
CA CYS A 410 -11.04 11.47 -24.40
C CYS A 410 -12.01 10.62 -23.55
N LEU A 411 -11.67 10.38 -22.28
CA LEU A 411 -12.50 9.60 -21.35
C LEU A 411 -13.83 10.29 -21.01
N VAL A 412 -13.84 11.62 -20.82
CA VAL A 412 -15.08 12.40 -20.62
C VAL A 412 -16.01 12.24 -21.83
N ARG A 413 -15.48 12.36 -23.05
CA ARG A 413 -16.27 12.17 -24.28
C ARG A 413 -16.89 10.78 -24.35
N ARG A 414 -16.10 9.73 -24.10
CA ARG A 414 -16.58 8.34 -24.08
C ARG A 414 -17.66 8.14 -23.01
N ALA A 415 -17.46 8.69 -21.81
CA ALA A 415 -18.41 8.58 -20.71
C ALA A 415 -19.73 9.35 -20.96
N LEU A 416 -19.69 10.49 -21.65
CA LEU A 416 -20.89 11.22 -22.10
C LEU A 416 -21.69 10.46 -23.17
N ASN A 417 -21.01 9.63 -23.97
CA ASN A 417 -21.64 8.84 -25.02
C ASN A 417 -22.24 7.52 -24.51
N LEU A 418 -21.80 7.03 -23.36
CA LEU A 418 -22.40 5.88 -22.71
C LEU A 418 -23.65 6.27 -21.93
N LYS A 419 -24.80 5.65 -22.25
CA LYS A 419 -26.10 5.96 -21.61
C LYS A 419 -26.06 5.79 -20.09
N ALA A 420 -25.32 4.80 -19.59
CA ALA A 420 -25.24 4.47 -18.17
C ALA A 420 -24.53 5.55 -17.33
N THR A 421 -23.51 6.22 -17.88
CA THR A 421 -22.70 7.22 -17.17
C THR A 421 -23.05 8.67 -17.53
N ARG A 422 -23.75 8.88 -18.66
CA ARG A 422 -23.99 10.22 -19.23
C ARG A 422 -24.53 11.25 -18.25
N LEU A 423 -25.60 10.91 -17.52
CA LEU A 423 -26.24 11.87 -16.61
C LEU A 423 -25.31 12.22 -15.45
N SER A 424 -24.65 11.22 -14.87
CA SER A 424 -23.72 11.43 -13.76
C SER A 424 -22.50 12.25 -14.18
N VAL A 425 -21.97 12.02 -15.38
CA VAL A 425 -20.85 12.82 -15.93
C VAL A 425 -21.27 14.27 -16.20
N LEU A 426 -22.49 14.50 -16.72
CA LEU A 426 -23.01 15.86 -16.90
C LEU A 426 -23.18 16.58 -15.56
N GLN A 427 -23.64 15.88 -14.53
CA GLN A 427 -23.73 16.43 -13.17
C GLN A 427 -22.34 16.78 -12.63
N THR A 428 -21.34 15.91 -12.80
CA THR A 428 -19.96 16.20 -12.36
C THR A 428 -19.35 17.38 -13.12
N ILE A 429 -19.58 17.50 -14.44
CA ILE A 429 -19.16 18.68 -15.22
C ILE A 429 -19.84 19.94 -14.69
N HIS A 430 -21.13 19.86 -14.34
CA HIS A 430 -21.84 21.00 -13.74
C HIS A 430 -21.18 21.41 -12.41
N SER A 431 -20.90 20.46 -11.53
CA SER A 431 -20.21 20.72 -10.26
C SER A 431 -18.81 21.30 -10.46
N TRP A 432 -18.07 20.89 -11.49
CA TRP A 432 -16.79 21.51 -11.85
C TRP A 432 -16.97 22.96 -12.30
N LEU A 433 -18.01 23.27 -13.11
CA LEU A 433 -18.34 24.63 -13.54
C LEU A 433 -18.75 25.51 -12.36
N GLU A 434 -19.51 24.97 -11.41
CA GLU A 434 -19.87 25.66 -10.17
C GLU A 434 -18.62 25.94 -9.32
N LEU A 435 -17.73 24.95 -9.16
CA LEU A 435 -16.48 25.11 -8.42
C LEU A 435 -15.63 26.25 -9.02
N VAL A 436 -15.40 26.23 -10.34
CA VAL A 436 -14.54 27.23 -10.99
C VAL A 436 -15.18 28.62 -11.14
N SER A 437 -16.49 28.72 -10.87
CA SER A 437 -17.18 30.00 -10.76
C SER A 437 -16.78 30.75 -9.49
N TYR A 438 -16.35 30.04 -8.44
CA TYR A 438 -15.85 30.62 -7.19
C TYR A 438 -14.32 30.56 -7.10
N ASP A 439 -13.70 29.48 -7.58
CA ASP A 439 -12.26 29.27 -7.58
C ASP A 439 -11.69 29.24 -9.01
N HIS A 440 -11.14 30.36 -9.44
CA HIS A 440 -10.73 30.56 -10.82
C HIS A 440 -9.45 29.80 -11.21
N ARG A 441 -8.77 29.12 -10.28
CA ARG A 441 -7.48 28.44 -10.52
C ARG A 441 -7.53 27.35 -11.59
N LEU A 442 -8.68 26.69 -11.74
CA LEU A 442 -8.93 25.61 -12.69
C LEU A 442 -9.84 26.03 -13.86
N TYR A 443 -10.27 27.29 -13.91
CA TYR A 443 -11.18 27.79 -14.95
C TYR A 443 -10.63 27.60 -16.38
N PRO A 444 -9.35 27.93 -16.70
CA PRO A 444 -8.81 27.70 -18.04
C PRO A 444 -8.86 26.23 -18.44
N THR A 445 -8.48 25.33 -17.53
CA THR A 445 -8.43 23.89 -17.76
C THR A 445 -9.81 23.30 -18.05
N VAL A 446 -10.84 23.69 -17.28
CA VAL A 446 -12.23 23.27 -17.56
C VAL A 446 -12.71 23.81 -18.91
N GLY A 447 -12.38 25.07 -19.21
CA GLY A 447 -12.70 25.69 -20.50
C GLY A 447 -12.08 24.96 -21.69
N GLU A 448 -10.79 24.61 -21.60
CA GLU A 448 -10.07 23.84 -22.63
C GLU A 448 -10.67 22.45 -22.83
N ILE A 449 -10.92 21.69 -21.75
CA ILE A 449 -11.54 20.36 -21.85
C ILE A 449 -12.91 20.46 -22.55
N ILE A 450 -13.76 21.40 -22.16
CA ILE A 450 -15.08 21.59 -22.79
C ILE A 450 -14.94 22.02 -24.25
N TYR A 451 -13.98 22.90 -24.55
CA TYR A 451 -13.68 23.32 -25.91
C TYR A 451 -13.26 22.13 -26.79
N ASP A 452 -12.36 21.29 -26.31
CA ASP A 452 -11.88 20.11 -27.03
C ASP A 452 -12.99 19.06 -27.22
N ILE A 453 -13.85 18.87 -26.21
CA ILE A 453 -15.04 18.01 -26.33
C ILE A 453 -15.93 18.50 -27.49
N VAL A 454 -16.16 19.81 -27.59
CA VAL A 454 -17.03 20.39 -28.61
C VAL A 454 -16.36 20.39 -29.99
N LEU A 455 -15.06 20.67 -30.06
CA LEU A 455 -14.29 20.73 -31.30
C LEU A 455 -14.11 19.35 -31.93
N GLN A 456 -13.76 18.36 -31.13
CA GLN A 456 -13.49 16.99 -31.60
C GLN A 456 -14.76 16.12 -31.65
N GLY A 457 -15.86 16.58 -31.07
CA GLY A 457 -17.10 15.83 -30.93
C GLY A 457 -17.93 15.73 -32.22
N ASN A 458 -18.74 14.69 -32.33
CA ASN A 458 -19.74 14.62 -33.40
C ASN A 458 -20.88 15.63 -33.17
N THR A 459 -21.76 15.78 -34.17
CA THR A 459 -22.87 16.76 -34.13
C THR A 459 -23.76 16.60 -32.90
N ASP A 460 -24.02 15.36 -32.45
CA ASP A 460 -24.88 15.08 -31.31
C ASP A 460 -24.19 15.38 -29.97
N GLU A 461 -22.90 15.06 -29.85
CA GLU A 461 -22.05 15.42 -28.71
C GLU A 461 -22.02 16.94 -28.52
N ARG A 462 -21.74 17.67 -29.62
CA ARG A 462 -21.69 19.13 -29.63
C ARG A 462 -23.03 19.74 -29.23
N LYS A 463 -24.14 19.30 -29.83
CA LYS A 463 -25.48 19.78 -29.50
C LYS A 463 -25.82 19.53 -28.03
N ARG A 464 -25.48 18.36 -27.51
CA ARG A 464 -25.74 17.99 -26.10
C ARG A 464 -25.01 18.92 -25.15
N ILE A 465 -23.69 19.08 -25.28
CA ILE A 465 -22.91 19.94 -24.39
C ILE A 465 -23.37 21.39 -24.48
N ILE A 466 -23.60 21.91 -25.69
CA ILE A 466 -24.09 23.30 -25.86
C ILE A 466 -25.46 23.48 -25.19
N SER A 467 -26.39 22.53 -25.35
CA SER A 467 -27.71 22.60 -24.72
C SER A 467 -27.65 22.61 -23.19
N TYR A 468 -26.76 21.81 -22.59
CA TYR A 468 -26.58 21.82 -21.14
C TYR A 468 -25.88 23.10 -20.65
N LEU A 469 -24.87 23.59 -21.38
CA LEU A 469 -24.24 24.89 -21.07
C LEU A 469 -25.24 26.05 -21.16
N GLU A 470 -26.15 26.04 -22.15
CA GLU A 470 -27.23 27.03 -22.25
C GLU A 470 -28.16 26.98 -21.05
N ARG A 471 -28.48 25.78 -20.56
CA ARG A 471 -29.29 25.61 -19.35
C ARG A 471 -28.57 26.13 -18.11
N TRP A 472 -27.33 25.70 -17.87
CA TRP A 472 -26.55 26.09 -16.69
C TRP A 472 -26.19 27.58 -16.70
N ALA A 473 -26.02 28.18 -17.88
CA ALA A 473 -25.77 29.62 -18.04
C ALA A 473 -26.92 30.50 -17.50
N LEU A 474 -28.14 29.97 -17.39
CA LEU A 474 -29.32 30.69 -16.89
C LEU A 474 -29.45 30.65 -15.36
N GLU A 475 -28.68 29.80 -14.67
CA GLU A 475 -28.86 29.56 -13.22
C GLU A 475 -28.24 30.67 -12.35
N LYS A 476 -27.28 31.43 -12.87
CA LYS A 476 -26.57 32.53 -12.18
C LYS A 476 -26.32 33.71 -13.11
N SER A 477 -26.05 34.87 -12.53
CA SER A 477 -25.66 36.09 -13.28
C SER A 477 -24.47 35.84 -14.22
N PRO A 478 -24.45 36.40 -15.44
CA PRO A 478 -23.41 36.15 -16.45
C PRO A 478 -21.95 36.34 -15.96
N ASN A 479 -21.72 37.30 -15.08
CA ASN A 479 -20.38 37.63 -14.56
C ASN A 479 -19.85 36.59 -13.55
N GLU A 480 -20.75 35.85 -12.91
CA GLU A 480 -20.45 34.86 -11.87
C GLU A 480 -20.61 33.42 -12.38
N ASN A 481 -20.96 33.24 -13.66
CA ASN A 481 -21.29 31.93 -14.21
C ASN A 481 -20.23 31.47 -15.21
N ALA A 482 -19.39 30.50 -14.81
CA ALA A 482 -18.39 29.92 -15.70
C ALA A 482 -19.01 29.28 -16.95
N ALA A 483 -20.20 28.67 -16.84
CA ALA A 483 -20.90 28.08 -17.98
C ALA A 483 -21.27 29.14 -19.03
N TRP A 484 -21.71 30.33 -18.58
CA TRP A 484 -22.02 31.45 -19.49
C TRP A 484 -20.76 31.93 -20.24
N LYS A 485 -19.64 32.11 -19.53
CA LYS A 485 -18.39 32.59 -20.11
C LYS A 485 -17.83 31.61 -21.14
N ILE A 486 -17.82 30.32 -20.81
CA ILE A 486 -17.38 29.25 -21.73
C ILE A 486 -18.32 29.16 -22.95
N LEU A 487 -19.64 29.21 -22.74
CA LEU A 487 -20.61 29.21 -23.84
C LEU A 487 -20.42 30.39 -24.79
N PHE A 488 -20.21 31.60 -24.26
CA PHE A 488 -19.94 32.80 -25.06
C PHE A 488 -18.67 32.63 -25.90
N PHE A 489 -17.60 32.11 -25.28
CA PHE A 489 -16.35 31.81 -25.98
C PHE A 489 -16.56 30.80 -27.11
N LEU A 490 -17.25 29.68 -26.86
CA LEU A 490 -17.56 28.66 -27.88
C LEU A 490 -18.35 29.25 -29.06
N LYS A 491 -19.37 30.06 -28.79
CA LYS A 491 -20.19 30.71 -29.84
C LYS A 491 -19.40 31.72 -30.67
N LYS A 492 -18.34 32.32 -30.11
CA LYS A 492 -17.48 33.26 -30.83
C LYS A 492 -16.48 32.56 -31.74
N HIS A 493 -15.92 31.42 -31.31
CA HIS A 493 -14.80 30.76 -31.97
C HIS A 493 -15.16 29.54 -32.84
N LEU A 494 -16.38 28.99 -32.73
CA LEU A 494 -16.83 27.82 -33.50
C LEU A 494 -17.91 28.16 -34.56
N LYS A 495 -17.89 29.41 -35.06
CA LYS A 495 -18.78 29.89 -36.14
C LYS A 495 -18.40 29.32 -37.49
#